data_AF-W4P354-F1
#
_entry.id   AF-W4P354-F1
#
_cell.length_a   1.000
_cell.length_b   1.000
_cell.length_c   1.000
_cell.angle_alpha   90.00
_cell.angle_beta   90.00
_cell.angle_gamma   90.00
#
_symmetry.space_group_name_H-M   'P 1'
#
loop_
_entity.id
_entity.type
_entity.pdbx_description
1 polymer ?
#
loop_
_entity_poly.entity_id
_entity_poly.type
_entity_poly.pdbx_seq_one_letter_code
_entity_poly.pdbx_strand_id
1 'polypeptide(L)'
;MHVDRAVKALMLDDATAAKFTPVYEKYLTELRECRLAMNCVPGMRRNMFLERDNTPTQLAEMTDADVAKLLKEQFAQSRKMLDVREKYYVEFSKILSQKQILGMYRMERNNVNKFRREFDRRRGQRVGDGYRQRQKDCPFRK
;
A
#
# COMPACT_ATOMS: atom_id res chain seq x y z
N MET A 1 17.63 -5.15 3.29
CA MET A 1 16.25 -5.39 3.77
C MET A 1 15.46 -4.09 3.79
N HIS A 2 14.12 -4.13 3.75
CA HIS A 2 13.28 -2.92 3.83
C HIS A 2 13.54 -2.10 5.12
N VAL A 3 13.94 -2.79 6.19
CA VAL A 3 14.29 -2.21 7.48
C VAL A 3 15.57 -1.38 7.41
N ASP A 4 16.62 -1.86 6.74
CA ASP A 4 17.89 -1.11 6.59
C ASP A 4 17.69 0.26 5.91
N ARG A 5 16.74 0.33 4.97
CA ARG A 5 16.38 1.60 4.31
C ARG A 5 15.63 2.54 5.27
N ALA A 6 14.79 1.99 6.16
CA ALA A 6 14.10 2.75 7.18
C ALA A 6 15.09 3.27 8.24
N VAL A 7 15.98 2.41 8.73
CA VAL A 7 17.06 2.75 9.68
C VAL A 7 17.93 3.89 9.13
N LYS A 8 18.37 3.78 7.87
CA LYS A 8 19.18 4.83 7.22
C LYS A 8 18.41 6.14 7.02
N ALA A 9 17.14 6.07 6.63
CA ALA A 9 16.34 7.27 6.39
C ALA A 9 15.86 7.95 7.68
N LEU A 10 15.82 7.23 8.80
CA LEU A 10 15.54 7.76 10.14
C LEU A 10 16.81 8.18 10.90
N MET A 11 17.99 7.96 10.30
CA MET A 11 19.31 8.24 10.88
C MET A 11 19.44 7.70 12.31
N LEU A 12 19.10 6.42 12.49
CA LEU A 12 19.20 5.76 13.80
C LEU A 12 20.65 5.35 14.08
N ASP A 13 21.07 5.49 15.33
CA ASP A 13 22.29 4.88 15.84
C ASP A 13 22.14 3.35 15.92
N ASP A 14 23.26 2.62 15.93
CA ASP A 14 23.26 1.15 15.88
C ASP A 14 22.53 0.52 17.08
N ALA A 15 22.57 1.15 18.26
CA ALA A 15 21.91 0.66 19.46
C ALA A 15 20.37 0.82 19.38
N THR A 16 19.90 1.95 18.84
CA THR A 16 18.48 2.21 18.58
C THR A 16 17.97 1.38 17.41
N ALA A 17 18.77 1.21 16.36
CA ALA A 17 18.45 0.36 15.21
C ALA A 17 18.26 -1.11 15.59
N ALA A 18 19.09 -1.64 16.50
CA ALA A 18 18.95 -3.00 17.00
C ALA A 18 17.63 -3.23 17.74
N LYS A 19 17.12 -2.22 18.47
CA LYS A 19 15.81 -2.29 19.14
C LYS A 19 14.64 -2.02 18.19
N PHE A 20 14.83 -1.11 17.24
CA PHE A 20 13.81 -0.71 16.26
C PHE A 20 13.51 -1.82 15.24
N THR A 21 14.53 -2.51 14.75
CA THR A 21 14.43 -3.54 13.70
C THR A 21 13.36 -4.59 13.99
N PRO A 22 13.38 -5.32 15.13
CA PRO A 22 12.39 -6.36 15.40
C PRO A 22 10.98 -5.79 15.60
N VAL A 23 10.83 -4.55 16.09
CA VAL A 23 9.51 -3.89 16.24
C VAL A 23 8.97 -3.51 14.87
N TYR A 24 9.82 -2.98 13.99
CA TYR A 24 9.45 -2.55 12.65
C TYR A 24 9.07 -3.73 11.75
N GLU A 25 9.78 -4.86 11.84
CA GLU A 25 9.44 -6.07 11.09
C GLU A 25 8.08 -6.66 11.49
N LYS A 26 7.79 -6.68 12.79
CA LYS A 26 6.48 -7.10 13.29
C LYS A 26 5.37 -6.17 12.80
N TYR A 27 5.59 -4.86 12.85
CA TYR A 27 4.66 -3.88 12.29
C TYR A 27 4.40 -4.09 10.80
N LEU A 28 5.45 -4.30 9.99
CA LEU A 28 5.30 -4.57 8.55
C LEU A 28 4.53 -5.87 8.28
N THR A 29 4.75 -6.89 9.11
CA THR A 29 4.05 -8.17 9.01
C THR A 29 2.58 -8.03 9.37
N GLU A 30 2.23 -7.40 10.49
CA GLU A 30 0.83 -7.15 10.88
C GLU A 30 0.11 -6.26 9.85
N LEU A 31 0.80 -5.24 9.29
CA LEU A 31 0.26 -4.45 8.19
C LEU A 31 0.04 -5.27 6.92
N ARG A 32 0.91 -6.24 6.64
CA ARG A 32 0.76 -7.14 5.49
C ARG A 32 -0.38 -8.12 5.72
N GLU A 33 -0.52 -8.67 6.92
CA GLU A 33 -1.62 -9.56 7.29
C GLU A 33 -2.96 -8.84 7.23
N CYS A 34 -3.04 -7.60 7.75
CA CYS A 34 -4.20 -6.75 7.59
C CYS A 34 -4.55 -6.58 6.11
N ARG A 35 -3.55 -6.36 5.23
CA ARG A 35 -3.76 -6.27 3.76
C ARG A 35 -4.13 -7.61 3.11
N LEU A 36 -3.56 -8.74 3.57
CA LEU A 36 -3.78 -10.06 2.98
C LEU A 36 -5.13 -10.68 3.39
N ALA A 37 -5.50 -10.57 4.67
CA ALA A 37 -6.84 -10.95 5.15
C ALA A 37 -7.95 -10.24 4.36
N MET A 38 -7.65 -9.06 3.80
CA MET A 38 -8.53 -8.28 2.94
C MET A 38 -8.50 -8.73 1.46
N ASN A 39 -7.37 -9.21 0.94
CA ASN A 39 -7.24 -9.69 -0.45
C ASN A 39 -7.90 -11.07 -0.68
N CYS A 40 -8.18 -11.82 0.40
CA CYS A 40 -8.84 -13.13 0.35
C CYS A 40 -10.37 -13.03 0.27
N VAL A 41 -10.97 -11.85 0.44
CA VAL A 41 -12.41 -11.63 0.24
C VAL A 41 -12.69 -11.49 -1.27
N PRO A 42 -13.43 -12.40 -1.91
CA PRO A 42 -13.82 -12.27 -3.31
C PRO A 42 -14.58 -10.95 -3.53
N GLY A 43 -14.17 -10.14 -4.50
CA GLY A 43 -14.73 -8.81 -4.76
C GLY A 43 -13.93 -7.63 -4.17
N MET A 44 -13.17 -7.83 -3.09
CA MET A 44 -12.36 -6.77 -2.47
C MET A 44 -10.96 -6.63 -3.10
N ARG A 45 -10.58 -7.53 -4.03
CA ARG A 45 -9.31 -7.51 -4.79
C ARG A 45 -9.05 -6.22 -5.60
N ARG A 46 -10.00 -5.27 -5.59
CA ARG A 46 -9.97 -4.02 -6.34
C ARG A 46 -10.16 -2.76 -5.50
N ASN A 47 -10.28 -2.85 -4.17
CA ASN A 47 -10.67 -1.69 -3.36
C ASN A 47 -9.62 -1.31 -2.31
N MET A 48 -8.33 -1.25 -2.68
CA MET A 48 -7.46 -0.32 -1.98
C MET A 48 -7.75 1.06 -2.58
N PHE A 49 -8.68 1.78 -1.93
CA PHE A 49 -9.31 3.03 -2.35
C PHE A 49 -10.41 2.88 -3.42
N LEU A 50 -11.63 3.30 -3.07
CA LEU A 50 -12.79 3.54 -3.96
C LEU A 50 -12.50 4.52 -5.13
N GLU A 51 -11.25 4.88 -5.43
CA GLU A 51 -10.95 5.99 -6.32
C GLU A 51 -10.64 5.64 -7.78
N ARG A 52 -10.42 4.38 -8.19
CA ARG A 52 -10.19 4.17 -9.64
C ARG A 52 -10.44 2.80 -10.26
N ASP A 53 -10.58 1.74 -9.48
CA ASP A 53 -10.77 0.39 -10.04
C ASP A 53 -12.25 -0.02 -10.16
N ASN A 54 -13.16 0.81 -9.63
CA ASN A 54 -14.56 0.76 -10.04
C ASN A 54 -14.69 1.71 -11.22
N THR A 55 -14.80 1.15 -12.43
CA THR A 55 -15.33 1.94 -13.53
C THR A 55 -16.71 2.47 -13.08
N PRO A 56 -17.11 3.70 -13.43
CA PRO A 56 -18.43 4.24 -13.08
C PRO A 56 -19.58 3.25 -13.34
N THR A 57 -19.41 2.43 -14.39
CA THR A 57 -20.28 1.32 -14.80
C THR A 57 -20.47 0.21 -13.75
N GLN A 58 -19.44 -0.14 -12.97
CA GLN A 58 -19.52 -1.21 -11.96
C GLN A 58 -20.13 -0.73 -10.64
N LEU A 59 -19.95 0.56 -10.32
CA LEU A 59 -20.68 1.22 -9.24
C LEU A 59 -22.15 1.38 -9.59
N ALA A 60 -22.47 1.61 -10.87
CA ALA A 60 -23.85 1.73 -11.36
C ALA A 60 -24.62 0.39 -11.39
N GLU A 61 -23.92 -0.75 -11.39
CA GLU A 61 -24.53 -2.09 -11.36
C GLU A 61 -24.72 -2.64 -9.92
N MET A 62 -24.09 -2.04 -8.91
CA MET A 62 -24.26 -2.45 -7.52
C MET A 62 -25.53 -1.85 -6.91
N THR A 63 -26.27 -2.64 -6.15
CA THR A 63 -27.43 -2.15 -5.42
C THR A 63 -27.00 -1.29 -4.23
N ASP A 64 -27.84 -0.35 -3.79
CA ASP A 64 -27.57 0.50 -2.60
C ASP A 64 -27.25 -0.33 -1.36
N ALA A 65 -27.84 -1.52 -1.22
CA ALA A 65 -27.54 -2.45 -0.13
C ALA A 65 -26.11 -3.01 -0.20
N ASP A 66 -25.63 -3.33 -1.41
CA ASP A 66 -24.26 -3.79 -1.64
C ASP A 66 -23.26 -2.67 -1.39
N VAL A 67 -23.57 -1.44 -1.84
CA VAL A 67 -22.76 -0.25 -1.57
C VAL A 67 -22.67 0.02 -0.06
N ALA A 68 -23.78 -0.07 0.66
CA ALA A 68 -23.80 0.12 2.11
C ALA A 68 -22.96 -0.94 2.85
N LYS A 69 -22.98 -2.20 2.40
CA LYS A 69 -22.15 -3.27 2.96
C LYS A 69 -20.66 -2.99 2.70
N LEU A 70 -20.31 -2.61 1.47
CA LEU A 70 -18.95 -2.30 1.07
C LEU A 70 -18.36 -1.13 1.85
N LEU A 71 -19.16 -0.07 2.08
CA LEU A 71 -18.76 1.07 2.91
C LEU A 71 -18.54 0.67 4.37
N LYS A 72 -19.43 -0.15 4.96
CA LYS A 72 -19.26 -0.67 6.33
C LYS A 72 -18.00 -1.51 6.46
N GLU A 73 -17.72 -2.36 5.48
CA GLU A 73 -16.50 -3.16 5.43
C GLU A 73 -15.24 -2.27 5.30
N GLN A 74 -15.31 -1.17 4.53
CA GLN A 74 -14.22 -0.19 4.43
C GLN A 74 -13.96 0.54 5.75
N PHE A 75 -15.00 0.87 6.52
CA PHE A 75 -14.84 1.45 7.85
C PHE A 75 -14.20 0.46 8.82
N ALA A 76 -14.66 -0.79 8.82
CA ALA A 76 -14.06 -1.87 9.62
C ALA A 76 -12.58 -2.10 9.24
N GLN A 77 -12.26 -2.03 7.93
CA GLN A 77 -10.90 -2.08 7.41
C GLN A 77 -10.05 -0.92 7.93
N SER A 78 -10.58 0.29 7.85
CA SER A 78 -9.88 1.50 8.28
C SER A 78 -9.62 1.46 9.79
N ARG A 79 -10.56 0.93 10.58
CA ARG A 79 -10.40 0.76 12.02
C ARG A 79 -9.27 -0.20 12.38
N LYS A 80 -9.27 -1.41 11.79
CA LYS A 80 -8.19 -2.40 12.02
C LYS A 80 -6.80 -1.85 11.64
N MET A 81 -6.72 -1.10 10.54
CA MET A 81 -5.47 -0.47 10.10
C MET A 81 -5.00 0.61 11.09
N LEU A 82 -5.94 1.40 11.63
CA LEU A 82 -5.64 2.40 12.64
C LEU A 82 -5.22 1.77 13.97
N ASP A 83 -5.89 0.70 14.41
CA ASP A 83 -5.57 0.00 15.66
C ASP A 83 -4.12 -0.53 15.64
N VAL A 84 -3.67 -1.12 14.52
CA VAL A 84 -2.26 -1.54 14.36
C VAL A 84 -1.31 -0.35 14.42
N ARG A 85 -1.63 0.75 13.74
CA ARG A 85 -0.78 1.96 13.77
C ARG A 85 -0.67 2.55 15.17
N GLU A 86 -1.77 2.61 15.91
CA GLU A 86 -1.80 3.14 17.26
C GLU A 86 -1.02 2.24 18.22
N LYS A 87 -1.20 0.93 18.13
CA LYS A 87 -0.43 -0.07 18.90
C LYS A 87 1.08 0.11 18.71
N TYR A 88 1.55 0.18 17.45
CA TYR A 88 2.98 0.31 17.18
C TYR A 88 3.52 1.72 17.37
N TYR A 89 2.67 2.76 17.32
CA TYR A 89 3.08 4.12 17.71
C TYR A 89 3.57 4.17 19.17
N VAL A 90 2.88 3.49 20.09
CA VAL A 90 3.29 3.40 21.50
C VAL A 90 4.62 2.67 21.65
N GLU A 91 4.91 1.67 20.83
CA GLU A 91 6.21 0.98 20.85
C GLU A 91 7.32 1.82 20.19
N PHE A 92 7.02 2.51 19.10
CA PHE A 92 7.98 3.40 18.44
C PHE A 92 8.31 4.62 19.29
N SER A 93 7.36 5.17 20.06
CA SER A 93 7.62 6.35 20.91
C SER A 93 8.60 6.08 22.06
N LYS A 94 8.84 4.82 22.41
CA LYS A 94 9.85 4.40 23.39
C LYS A 94 11.28 4.37 22.81
N ILE A 95 11.40 4.31 21.48
CA ILE A 95 12.68 4.06 20.78
C ILE A 95 13.05 5.26 19.89
N LEU A 96 12.05 5.94 19.32
CA LEU A 96 12.20 7.01 18.34
C LEU A 96 11.64 8.32 18.86
N SER A 97 12.24 9.42 18.43
CA SER A 97 11.66 10.75 18.62
C SER A 97 10.41 10.95 17.75
N GLN A 98 9.51 11.84 18.17
CA GLN A 98 8.29 12.16 17.44
C GLN A 98 8.55 12.65 16.00
N LYS A 99 9.67 13.37 15.78
CA LYS A 99 10.09 13.80 14.44
C LYS A 99 10.48 12.63 13.54
N GLN A 100 11.16 11.63 14.10
CA GLN A 100 11.51 10.40 13.37
C GLN A 100 10.28 9.57 13.06
N ILE A 101 9.34 9.44 14.00
CA ILE A 101 8.06 8.74 13.79
C ILE A 101 7.26 9.40 12.66
N LEU A 102 7.18 10.73 12.65
CA LEU A 102 6.54 11.46 11.55
C LEU A 102 7.23 11.21 10.20
N GLY A 103 8.56 11.18 10.19
CA GLY A 103 9.37 10.83 9.02
C GLY A 103 9.10 9.41 8.51
N MET A 104 8.98 8.44 9.42
CA MET A 104 8.64 7.05 9.12
C MET A 104 7.28 6.97 8.42
N TYR A 105 6.25 7.62 8.95
CA TYR A 105 4.91 7.62 8.33
C TYR A 105 4.89 8.29 6.96
N ARG A 106 5.63 9.39 6.77
CA ARG A 106 5.77 10.03 5.45
C ARG A 106 6.44 9.10 4.44
N MET A 107 7.51 8.42 4.86
CA MET A 107 8.22 7.45 4.04
C MET A 107 7.33 6.27 3.67
N GLU A 108 6.59 5.72 4.62
CA GLU A 108 5.65 4.62 4.40
C GLU A 108 4.57 4.99 3.41
N ARG A 109 3.96 6.17 3.55
CA ARG A 109 2.95 6.67 2.60
C ARG A 109 3.52 6.76 1.19
N ASN A 110 4.74 7.27 1.04
CA ASN A 110 5.41 7.39 -0.25
C ASN A 110 5.80 6.02 -0.83
N ASN A 111 6.23 5.08 0.00
CA ASN A 111 6.56 3.72 -0.42
C ASN A 111 5.32 2.97 -0.88
N VAL A 112 4.20 3.07 -0.16
CA VAL A 112 2.91 2.49 -0.58
C VAL A 112 2.47 3.05 -1.93
N ASN A 113 2.59 4.37 -2.14
CA ASN A 113 2.27 4.99 -3.42
C ASN A 113 3.17 4.50 -4.57
N LYS A 114 4.47 4.29 -4.30
CA LYS A 114 5.40 3.71 -5.28
C LYS A 114 5.08 2.25 -5.59
N PHE A 115 4.82 1.43 -4.58
CA PHE A 115 4.43 0.03 -4.77
C PHE A 115 3.12 -0.10 -5.53
N ARG A 116 2.14 0.77 -5.24
CA ARG A 116 0.88 0.85 -5.99
C ARG A 116 1.14 1.18 -7.46
N ARG A 117 1.89 2.25 -7.75
CA ARG A 117 2.24 2.63 -9.13
C ARG A 117 2.97 1.52 -9.88
N GLU A 118 3.91 0.85 -9.21
CA GLU A 118 4.67 -0.26 -9.79
C GLU A 118 3.77 -1.49 -10.04
N PHE A 119 2.86 -1.80 -9.12
CA PHE A 119 1.90 -2.88 -9.26
C PHE A 119 0.90 -2.59 -10.38
N ASP A 120 0.40 -1.36 -10.48
CA ASP A 120 -0.50 -0.91 -11.53
C ASP A 120 0.19 -0.91 -12.90
N ARG A 121 1.45 -0.47 -12.99
CA ARG A 121 2.27 -0.59 -14.21
C ARG A 121 2.40 -2.05 -14.66
N ARG A 122 2.62 -2.99 -13.73
CA ARG A 122 2.71 -4.43 -14.03
C ARG A 122 1.34 -5.05 -14.38
N ARG A 123 0.24 -4.58 -13.77
CA ARG A 123 -1.13 -5.01 -14.12
C ARG A 123 -1.56 -4.49 -15.49
N GLY A 124 -1.21 -3.25 -15.84
CA GLY A 124 -1.44 -2.65 -17.16
C GLY A 124 -0.52 -3.20 -18.26
N GLN A 125 0.54 -3.93 -17.90
CA GLN A 125 1.41 -4.66 -18.83
C GLN A 125 0.98 -6.11 -19.08
N ARG A 126 -0.29 -6.48 -18.80
CA ARG A 126 -0.82 -7.77 -19.25
C ARG A 126 -1.04 -7.73 -20.76
N VAL A 127 -0.04 -8.26 -21.49
CA VAL A 127 -0.09 -8.88 -22.83
C VAL A 127 -1.05 -8.19 -23.81
N GLY A 128 -0.59 -7.12 -24.48
CA GLY A 128 -1.38 -6.54 -25.58
C GLY A 128 -0.80 -5.31 -26.28
N ASP A 129 -0.13 -4.39 -25.57
CA ASP A 129 0.19 -3.07 -26.13
C ASP A 129 1.63 -2.90 -26.67
N GLY A 130 2.38 -3.99 -26.83
CA GLY A 130 3.74 -3.96 -27.40
C GLY A 130 3.79 -3.69 -28.92
N TYR A 131 2.67 -3.80 -29.63
CA TYR A 131 2.65 -3.65 -31.09
C TYR A 131 2.46 -2.22 -31.58
N ARG A 132 1.98 -1.29 -30.74
CA ARG A 132 1.65 0.08 -31.20
C ARG A 132 2.83 1.05 -31.16
N GLN A 133 3.87 0.76 -30.37
CA GLN A 133 5.06 1.63 -30.29
C GLN A 133 6.18 1.26 -31.26
N ARG A 134 6.17 0.07 -31.89
CA ARG A 134 7.19 -0.29 -32.91
C ARG A 134 6.83 0.08 -34.36
N GLN A 135 5.62 0.57 -34.64
CA GLN A 135 5.23 0.96 -36.01
C GLN A 135 5.59 2.39 -36.39
N LYS A 136 6.09 3.23 -35.46
CA LYS A 136 6.50 4.60 -35.79
C LYS A 136 7.94 4.75 -36.29
N ASP A 137 8.75 3.69 -36.17
CA ASP A 137 10.17 3.69 -36.59
C ASP A 137 10.47 2.63 -37.66
N CYS A 138 9.57 2.41 -38.62
CA CYS A 138 9.89 1.64 -39.84
C CYS A 138 10.30 2.62 -40.97
N PRO A 139 11.59 2.66 -41.37
CA PRO A 139 12.08 3.59 -42.39
C PRO A 139 11.77 3.17 -43.84
N PHE A 140 10.93 2.16 -44.05
CA PHE A 140 10.52 1.71 -45.38
C PHE A 140 8.99 1.77 -45.53
N ARG A 141 8.47 2.96 -45.77
CA ARG A 141 7.23 3.16 -46.53
C ARG A 141 7.56 4.10 -47.69
N LYS A 142 7.79 3.51 -48.85
CA LYS A 142 7.74 4.21 -50.14
C LYS A 142 6.30 4.58 -50.46
#